data_AF-A0A7W1PN42-F1
#
_entry.id   AF-A0A7W1PN42-F1
#
_cell.length_a   1.000
_cell.length_b   1.000
_cell.length_c   1.000
_cell.angle_alpha   90.00
_cell.angle_beta   90.00
_cell.angle_gamma   90.00
#
_symmetry.space_group_name_H-M   'P 1'
#
loop_
_entity.id
_entity.type
_entity.pdbx_description
1 polymer ?
#
loop_
_entity_poly.entity_id
_entity_poly.type
_entity_poly.pdbx_seq_one_letter_code
_entity_poly.pdbx_strand_id
1 'polypeptide(L)'
;MSDRWTERLSEYLDGELPETDRAALEAHLDTCAACSETLVGLRRLVLRARSLEDRPPARDLWSGIADRIGAVPRRRRLTFSVPQLLAAGVALAVLSGGSAWMLHPDATGVAAVRLDSAPSGVVPVVAGGSTSETARSYDAAVHDLERVLAEGRGLLDTATVRVLEQNLALIDGAIAQARRAVAADSANVYLNTHLAETMRRKIHLLRQAAALVSAVS
;
A
#
# COMPACT_ATOMS: atom_id res chain seq x y z
N MET A 1 -1.45 10.17 22.87
CA MET A 1 -2.61 9.36 23.31
C MET A 1 -3.86 10.02 22.78
N SER A 2 -4.44 9.49 21.69
CA SER A 2 -5.70 9.98 21.16
C SER A 2 -6.79 9.61 22.16
N ASP A 3 -7.45 10.59 22.75
CA ASP A 3 -8.68 10.33 23.50
C ASP A 3 -9.73 9.81 22.51
N ARG A 4 -10.52 8.80 22.90
CA ARG A 4 -11.60 8.26 22.05
C ARG A 4 -12.56 9.36 21.55
N TRP A 5 -12.64 10.46 22.29
CA TRP A 5 -13.46 11.62 21.96
C TRP A 5 -12.91 12.46 20.82
N THR A 6 -11.58 12.46 20.62
CA THR A 6 -10.93 13.28 19.58
C THR A 6 -11.39 12.88 18.18
N GLU A 7 -11.54 11.57 17.93
CA GLU A 7 -12.00 11.03 16.64
C GLU A 7 -13.49 11.32 16.38
N ARG A 8 -14.28 11.55 17.44
CA ARG A 8 -15.73 11.80 17.37
C ARG A 8 -16.10 13.28 17.35
N LEU A 9 -15.13 14.20 17.40
CA LEU A 9 -15.37 15.64 17.30
C LEU A 9 -15.96 16.03 15.94
N SER A 10 -15.64 15.30 14.85
CA SER A 10 -16.24 15.54 13.53
C SER A 10 -17.72 15.17 13.54
N GLU A 11 -18.07 13.97 13.98
CA GLU A 11 -19.47 13.51 14.13
C GLU A 11 -20.30 14.49 14.98
N TYR A 12 -19.71 15.04 16.05
CA TYR A 12 -20.35 16.08 16.87
C TYR A 12 -20.62 17.38 16.09
N LEU A 13 -19.66 17.85 15.29
CA LEU A 13 -19.78 19.05 14.47
C LEU A 13 -20.78 18.90 13.32
N ASP A 14 -20.81 17.71 12.72
CA ASP A 14 -21.70 17.36 11.62
C ASP A 14 -23.12 17.05 12.10
N GLY A 15 -23.30 16.90 13.43
CA GLY A 15 -24.60 16.65 14.05
C GLY A 15 -25.03 15.18 14.03
N GLU A 16 -24.13 14.27 13.67
CA GLU A 16 -24.37 12.84 13.49
C GLU A 16 -24.20 12.02 14.78
N LEU A 17 -23.75 12.65 15.86
CA LEU A 17 -23.54 12.01 17.15
C LEU A 17 -24.87 11.71 17.87
N PRO A 18 -25.11 10.49 18.37
CA PRO A 18 -26.27 10.17 19.19
C PRO A 18 -26.36 11.06 20.45
N GLU A 19 -27.57 11.42 20.90
CA GLU A 19 -27.75 12.36 22.01
C GLU A 19 -27.08 11.92 23.33
N THR A 20 -27.06 10.62 23.60
CA THR A 20 -26.37 10.06 24.78
C THR A 20 -24.86 10.30 24.72
N ASP A 21 -24.27 10.15 23.54
CA ASP A 21 -22.84 10.34 23.32
C ASP A 21 -22.49 11.82 23.26
N ARG A 22 -23.42 12.66 22.77
CA ARG A 22 -23.30 14.12 22.79
C ARG A 22 -23.18 14.64 24.22
N ALA A 23 -24.08 14.26 25.12
CA ALA A 23 -24.01 14.69 26.51
C ALA A 23 -22.71 14.25 27.20
N ALA A 24 -22.25 13.02 26.92
CA ALA A 24 -21.00 12.50 27.47
C ALA A 24 -19.75 13.22 26.91
N LEU A 25 -19.77 13.57 25.62
CA LEU A 25 -18.70 14.36 24.99
C LEU A 25 -18.67 15.79 25.54
N GLU A 26 -19.82 16.43 25.74
CA GLU A 26 -19.91 17.78 26.30
C GLU A 26 -19.35 17.82 27.73
N ALA A 27 -19.71 16.85 28.58
CA ALA A 27 -19.11 16.71 29.91
C ALA A 27 -17.59 16.48 29.85
N HIS A 28 -17.09 15.77 28.84
CA HIS A 28 -15.66 15.60 28.61
C HIS A 28 -14.97 16.90 28.17
N LEU A 29 -15.61 17.69 27.29
CA LEU A 29 -15.07 18.97 26.81
C LEU A 29 -14.88 20.00 27.93
N ASP A 30 -15.71 19.94 28.98
CA ASP A 30 -15.58 20.78 30.17
C ASP A 30 -14.33 20.47 31.01
N THR A 31 -13.81 19.23 30.90
CA THR A 31 -12.68 18.75 31.71
C THR A 31 -11.38 18.59 30.92
N CYS A 32 -11.45 18.50 29.60
CA CYS A 32 -10.30 18.27 28.73
C CYS A 32 -9.97 19.49 27.84
N ALA A 33 -8.92 20.23 28.23
CA ALA A 33 -8.43 21.39 27.48
C ALA A 33 -7.96 21.04 26.05
N ALA A 34 -7.35 19.87 25.84
CA ALA A 34 -6.87 19.45 24.53
C ALA A 34 -8.02 19.20 23.54
N CYS A 35 -9.10 18.55 23.98
CA CYS A 35 -10.27 18.27 23.15
C CYS A 35 -11.06 19.57 22.84
N SER A 36 -11.18 20.48 23.81
CA SER A 36 -11.84 21.78 23.58
C SER A 36 -11.03 22.68 22.63
N GLU A 37 -9.71 22.71 22.75
CA GLU A 37 -8.84 23.44 21.81
C GLU A 37 -8.98 22.88 20.38
N THR A 38 -8.98 21.55 20.23
CA THR A 38 -9.17 20.88 18.95
C THR A 38 -10.52 21.24 18.34
N LEU A 39 -11.59 21.21 19.13
CA LEU A 39 -12.94 21.59 18.69
C LEU A 39 -13.00 23.05 18.22
N VAL A 40 -12.35 23.98 18.92
CA VAL A 40 -12.24 25.39 18.50
C VAL A 40 -11.45 25.52 17.19
N GLY A 41 -10.40 24.72 17.00
CA GLY A 41 -9.65 24.63 15.74
C GLY A 41 -10.52 24.17 14.57
N LEU A 42 -11.27 23.09 14.76
CA LEU A 42 -12.18 22.54 13.75
C LEU A 42 -13.31 23.52 13.41
N ARG A 43 -13.92 24.17 14.40
CA ARG A 43 -14.94 25.22 14.16
C ARG A 43 -14.40 26.37 13.33
N ARG A 44 -13.17 26.84 13.60
CA ARG A 44 -12.50 27.86 12.79
C ARG A 44 -12.27 27.40 11.35
N LEU A 45 -11.87 26.13 11.17
CA LEU A 45 -11.67 25.56 9.84
C LEU A 45 -12.98 25.51 9.05
N VAL A 46 -14.08 25.06 9.67
CA VAL A 46 -15.41 25.03 9.04
C VAL A 46 -15.87 26.44 8.67
N LEU A 47 -15.70 27.43 9.55
CA LEU A 47 -16.04 28.82 9.25
C LEU A 47 -15.25 29.36 8.05
N ARG A 48 -13.93 29.08 8.00
CA ARG A 48 -13.10 29.45 6.87
C ARG A 48 -13.55 28.73 5.59
N ALA A 49 -13.82 27.42 5.67
CA ALA A 49 -14.31 26.62 4.54
C ALA A 49 -15.61 27.20 3.96
N ARG A 50 -16.56 27.58 4.83
CA ARG A 50 -17.83 28.21 4.43
C ARG A 50 -17.67 29.60 3.81
N SER A 51 -16.56 30.28 4.06
CA SER A 51 -16.27 31.58 3.46
C SER A 51 -15.67 31.48 2.05
N LEU A 52 -15.33 30.27 1.58
CA LEU A 52 -14.88 30.10 0.20
C LEU A 52 -16.06 30.34 -0.75
N GLU A 53 -15.78 31.10 -1.80
CA GLU A 53 -16.70 31.27 -2.91
C GLU A 53 -16.86 29.94 -3.66
N ASP A 54 -18.10 29.52 -3.87
CA ASP A 54 -18.40 28.36 -4.69
C ASP A 54 -18.18 28.73 -6.16
N ARG A 55 -17.19 28.09 -6.79
CA ARG A 55 -16.83 28.35 -8.19
C ARG A 55 -17.24 27.15 -9.04
N PRO A 56 -18.30 27.26 -9.85
CA PRO A 56 -18.69 26.16 -10.72
C PRO A 56 -17.61 25.92 -11.78
N PRO A 57 -17.48 24.67 -12.26
CA PRO A 57 -16.59 24.37 -13.37
C PRO A 57 -17.01 25.15 -14.62
N ALA A 58 -16.02 25.61 -15.41
CA ALA A 58 -16.26 26.43 -16.60
C ALA A 58 -17.00 25.70 -17.74
N ARG A 59 -17.12 24.36 -17.66
CA ARG A 59 -17.78 23.50 -18.63
C ARG A 59 -18.44 22.32 -17.92
N ASP A 60 -19.39 21.68 -18.59
CA ASP A 60 -19.94 20.41 -18.13
C ASP A 60 -18.87 19.30 -18.19
N LEU A 61 -18.45 18.84 -17.02
CA LEU A 61 -17.49 17.75 -16.86
C LEU A 61 -18.17 16.36 -16.79
N TRP A 62 -19.50 16.31 -16.67
CA TRP A 62 -20.22 15.08 -16.41
C TRP A 62 -20.05 14.06 -17.54
N SER A 63 -20.16 14.51 -18.79
CA SER A 63 -19.94 13.65 -19.97
C SER A 63 -18.62 12.87 -19.91
N GLY A 64 -17.50 13.55 -19.71
CA GLY A 64 -16.19 12.91 -19.63
C GLY A 64 -15.98 12.03 -18.39
N ILE A 65 -16.67 12.30 -17.29
CA ILE A 65 -16.67 11.47 -16.09
C ILE A 65 -17.49 10.21 -16.33
N ALA A 66 -18.71 10.35 -16.87
CA ALA A 66 -19.61 9.25 -17.18
C ALA A 66 -18.96 8.25 -18.15
N ASP A 67 -18.27 8.74 -19.18
CA ASP A 67 -17.52 7.90 -20.12
C ASP A 67 -16.46 7.05 -19.42
N ARG A 68 -15.78 7.60 -18.40
CA ARG A 68 -14.70 6.91 -17.68
C ARG A 68 -15.22 5.94 -16.63
N ILE A 69 -16.34 6.26 -15.97
CA ILE A 69 -16.99 5.35 -15.03
C ILE A 69 -17.64 4.18 -15.77
N GLY A 70 -18.22 4.43 -16.96
CA GLY A 70 -18.83 3.41 -17.82
C GLY A 70 -17.83 2.58 -18.64
N ALA A 71 -16.60 3.07 -18.82
CA ALA A 71 -15.54 2.35 -19.52
C ALA A 71 -14.99 1.20 -18.66
N VAL A 72 -15.70 0.08 -18.64
CA VAL A 72 -15.09 -1.19 -18.24
C VAL A 72 -13.99 -1.50 -19.26
N PRO A 73 -12.73 -1.71 -18.84
CA PRO A 73 -11.67 -2.03 -19.79
C PRO A 73 -12.08 -3.30 -20.52
N ARG A 74 -12.36 -3.19 -21.83
CA ARG A 74 -12.56 -4.35 -22.69
C ARG A 74 -11.21 -5.07 -22.74
N ARG A 75 -10.99 -6.01 -21.81
CA ARG A 75 -9.94 -7.01 -21.95
C ARG A 75 -10.18 -7.63 -23.32
N ARG A 76 -9.25 -7.38 -24.25
CA ARG A 76 -9.23 -8.10 -25.53
C ARG A 76 -9.05 -9.57 -25.15
N ARG A 77 -10.15 -10.31 -25.10
CA ARG A 77 -10.09 -11.76 -25.00
C ARG A 77 -9.50 -12.20 -26.33
N LEU A 78 -8.19 -12.45 -26.33
CA LEU A 78 -7.56 -13.16 -27.42
C LEU A 78 -8.15 -14.57 -27.39
N THR A 79 -9.12 -14.82 -28.27
CA THR A 79 -9.70 -16.13 -28.48
C THR A 79 -8.68 -16.94 -29.27
N PHE A 80 -7.76 -17.59 -28.56
CA PHE A 80 -6.92 -18.61 -29.17
C PHE A 80 -7.76 -19.88 -29.34
N SER A 81 -7.77 -20.41 -30.56
CA SER A 81 -8.43 -21.68 -30.88
C SER A 81 -7.77 -22.82 -30.09
N VAL A 82 -8.54 -23.74 -29.53
CA VAL A 82 -8.06 -24.94 -28.80
C VAL A 82 -6.88 -25.66 -29.51
N PRO A 83 -6.90 -25.87 -30.85
CA PRO A 83 -5.75 -26.43 -31.57
C PRO A 83 -4.47 -25.58 -31.50
N GLN A 84 -4.59 -24.25 -31.41
CA GLN A 84 -3.44 -23.33 -31.33
C GLN A 84 -2.77 -23.39 -29.94
N LEU A 85 -3.56 -23.61 -28.88
CA LEU A 85 -3.05 -23.83 -27.52
C LEU A 85 -2.33 -25.17 -27.39
N LEU A 86 -2.84 -26.23 -28.02
CA LEU A 86 -2.18 -27.54 -28.05
C LEU A 86 -0.83 -27.50 -28.77
N ALA A 87 -0.77 -26.85 -29.94
CA ALA A 87 0.48 -26.70 -30.69
C ALA A 87 1.53 -25.88 -29.92
N ALA A 88 1.13 -24.77 -29.30
CA ALA A 88 2.02 -23.96 -28.47
C ALA A 88 2.49 -24.72 -27.22
N GLY A 89 1.61 -25.51 -26.59
CA GLY A 89 1.95 -26.36 -25.44
C GLY A 89 2.96 -27.46 -25.80
N VAL A 90 2.80 -28.12 -26.94
CA VAL A 90 3.75 -29.13 -27.42
C VAL A 90 5.10 -28.49 -27.77
N ALA A 91 5.12 -27.34 -28.43
CA ALA A 91 6.35 -26.61 -28.74
C ALA A 91 7.10 -26.20 -27.47
N LEU A 92 6.39 -25.69 -26.45
CA LEU A 92 6.97 -25.37 -25.14
C LEU A 92 7.50 -26.62 -24.44
N ALA A 93 6.79 -27.75 -24.48
CA ALA A 93 7.22 -29.02 -23.89
C ALA A 93 8.49 -29.59 -24.54
N VAL A 94 8.61 -29.47 -25.87
CA VAL A 94 9.82 -29.90 -26.61
C VAL A 94 11.00 -28.98 -26.28
N LEU A 95 10.79 -27.67 -26.21
CA LEU A 95 11.83 -26.69 -25.87
C LEU A 95 12.33 -26.86 -24.42
N SER A 96 11.42 -27.06 -23.46
CA SER A 96 11.76 -27.25 -22.04
C SER A 96 12.33 -28.63 -21.72
N GLY A 97 11.81 -29.69 -22.36
CA GLY A 97 12.33 -31.05 -22.24
C GLY A 97 13.75 -31.21 -22.84
N GLY A 98 14.05 -30.48 -23.92
CA GLY A 98 15.39 -30.48 -24.53
C GLY A 98 16.46 -29.85 -23.63
N SER A 99 16.13 -28.78 -22.91
CA SER A 99 17.07 -28.10 -22.01
C SER A 99 17.39 -28.89 -20.73
N ALA A 100 16.47 -29.72 -20.23
CA ALA A 100 16.71 -30.54 -19.03
C ALA A 100 17.65 -31.71 -19.30
N TRP A 101 17.64 -32.28 -20.52
CA TRP A 101 18.48 -33.44 -20.86
C TRP A 101 19.94 -33.07 -21.14
N MET A 102 20.22 -31.83 -21.56
CA MET A 102 21.60 -31.36 -21.81
C MET A 102 22.32 -30.83 -20.56
N LEU A 103 21.64 -30.75 -19.40
CA LEU A 103 22.19 -30.18 -18.16
C LEU A 103 22.13 -31.15 -16.96
N HIS A 104 22.13 -32.47 -17.17
CA HIS A 104 22.40 -33.44 -16.11
C HIS A 104 23.89 -33.77 -16.02
N PRO A 105 24.69 -33.09 -15.17
CA PRO A 105 25.79 -33.75 -14.49
C PRO A 105 25.23 -34.62 -13.38
N ASP A 106 25.81 -35.81 -13.22
CA ASP A 106 25.55 -36.72 -12.12
C ASP A 106 25.62 -35.99 -10.77
N ALA A 107 24.50 -36.00 -10.04
CA ALA A 107 24.47 -35.65 -8.62
C ALA A 107 23.43 -36.52 -7.91
N THR A 108 23.84 -37.73 -7.61
CA THR A 108 23.29 -38.55 -6.53
C THR A 108 23.36 -37.76 -5.21
N GLY A 109 22.21 -37.47 -4.59
CA GLY A 109 22.21 -36.91 -3.24
C GLY A 109 20.94 -36.19 -2.82
N VAL A 110 19.76 -36.83 -2.90
CA VAL A 110 18.59 -36.31 -2.19
C VAL A 110 18.57 -36.97 -0.80
N ALA A 111 19.12 -36.24 0.17
CA ALA A 111 18.93 -36.53 1.58
C ALA A 111 17.44 -36.39 1.91
N ALA A 112 16.83 -37.48 2.39
CA ALA A 112 15.48 -37.49 2.89
C ALA A 112 15.34 -36.53 4.08
N VAL A 113 14.57 -35.45 3.91
CA VAL A 113 14.13 -34.62 5.03
C VAL A 113 13.03 -35.39 5.76
N ARG A 114 13.36 -35.88 6.95
CA ARG A 114 12.39 -36.41 7.92
C ARG A 114 11.50 -35.27 8.39
N LEU A 115 10.18 -35.43 8.25
CA LEU A 115 9.20 -34.65 8.99
C LEU A 115 9.16 -35.20 10.42
N ASP A 116 9.96 -34.61 11.31
CA ASP A 116 9.80 -34.84 12.74
C ASP A 116 8.51 -34.18 13.23
N SER A 117 7.69 -35.01 13.88
CA SER A 117 6.48 -34.61 14.58
C SER A 117 6.85 -34.27 16.02
N ALA A 118 6.58 -33.06 16.48
CA ALA A 118 6.65 -32.66 17.89
C ALA A 118 5.68 -31.50 18.19
N PRO A 119 5.23 -31.36 19.44
CA PRO A 119 3.81 -31.22 19.77
C PRO A 119 3.28 -29.79 19.80
N SER A 120 1.95 -29.69 19.66
CA SER A 120 1.15 -28.52 20.00
C SER A 120 1.46 -28.02 21.42
N GLY A 121 2.31 -27.01 21.51
CA GLY A 121 2.57 -26.22 22.70
C GLY A 121 2.15 -24.79 22.47
N VAL A 122 1.12 -24.35 23.20
CA VAL A 122 0.84 -22.97 23.64
C VAL A 122 1.29 -21.84 22.72
N VAL A 123 0.32 -21.18 22.07
CA VAL A 123 0.50 -19.88 21.41
C VAL A 123 0.99 -18.87 22.47
N PRO A 124 2.22 -18.34 22.39
CA PRO A 124 2.55 -17.16 23.16
C PRO A 124 1.88 -15.99 22.45
N VAL A 125 0.99 -15.29 23.15
CA VAL A 125 0.61 -13.92 22.77
C VAL A 125 1.87 -13.08 22.90
N VAL A 126 2.61 -12.92 21.79
CA VAL A 126 3.73 -11.98 21.71
C VAL A 126 3.15 -10.59 21.44
N ALA A 127 2.65 -9.95 22.48
CA ALA A 127 2.44 -8.51 22.50
C ALA A 127 3.81 -7.82 22.53
N GLY A 128 4.27 -7.35 21.37
CA GLY A 128 5.53 -6.59 21.23
C GLY A 128 6.31 -6.85 19.94
N GLY A 129 5.99 -7.92 19.20
CA GLY A 129 6.70 -8.31 17.97
C GLY A 129 6.14 -7.71 16.68
N SER A 130 4.85 -7.33 16.64
CA SER A 130 4.17 -7.02 15.38
C SER A 130 4.78 -5.85 14.63
N THR A 131 5.20 -4.77 15.29
CA THR A 131 5.70 -3.58 14.57
C THR A 131 7.08 -3.83 13.93
N SER A 132 7.98 -4.51 14.65
CA SER A 132 9.34 -4.80 14.15
C SER A 132 9.35 -5.91 13.10
N GLU A 133 8.44 -6.88 13.21
CA GLU A 133 8.24 -7.93 12.22
C GLU A 133 7.58 -7.38 10.94
N THR A 134 6.55 -6.54 11.08
CA THR A 134 5.90 -5.88 9.94
C THR A 134 6.89 -4.94 9.22
N ALA A 135 7.71 -4.18 9.96
CA ALA A 135 8.74 -3.33 9.37
C ALA A 135 9.77 -4.13 8.54
N ARG A 136 10.26 -5.25 9.08
CA ARG A 136 11.18 -6.16 8.35
C ARG A 136 10.56 -6.75 7.10
N SER A 137 9.28 -7.16 7.17
CA SER A 137 8.55 -7.68 6.01
C SER A 137 8.40 -6.64 4.91
N TYR A 138 8.11 -5.39 5.26
CA TYR A 138 8.03 -4.31 4.29
C TYR A 138 9.40 -3.96 3.68
N ASP A 139 10.48 -3.95 4.48
CA ASP A 139 11.83 -3.69 3.98
C ASP A 139 12.26 -4.75 2.96
N ALA A 140 11.98 -6.02 3.23
CA ALA A 140 12.23 -7.11 2.29
C ALA A 140 11.45 -6.92 0.98
N ALA A 141 10.14 -6.60 1.06
CA ALA A 141 9.30 -6.40 -0.11
C ALA A 141 9.73 -5.19 -0.97
N VAL A 142 10.19 -4.11 -0.33
CA VAL A 142 10.74 -2.94 -1.01
C VAL A 142 12.02 -3.31 -1.74
N HIS A 143 12.95 -4.00 -1.08
CA HIS A 143 14.23 -4.38 -1.64
C HIS A 143 14.07 -5.32 -2.85
N ASP A 144 13.15 -6.27 -2.79
CA ASP A 144 12.86 -7.16 -3.92
C ASP A 144 12.35 -6.41 -5.16
N LEU A 145 11.45 -5.44 -4.95
CA LEU A 145 10.91 -4.65 -6.06
C LEU A 145 11.93 -3.66 -6.63
N GLU A 146 12.78 -3.07 -5.79
CA GLU A 146 13.90 -2.24 -6.23
C GLU A 146 14.89 -3.04 -7.08
N ARG A 147 15.18 -4.29 -6.69
CA ARG A 147 16.02 -5.20 -7.49
C ARG A 147 15.40 -5.47 -8.86
N VAL A 148 14.11 -5.79 -8.93
CA VAL A 148 13.41 -6.02 -10.21
C VAL A 148 13.46 -4.77 -11.11
N LEU A 149 13.27 -3.58 -10.52
CA LEU A 149 13.35 -2.32 -11.25
C LEU A 149 14.79 -2.05 -11.75
N ALA A 150 15.80 -2.36 -10.94
CA ALA A 150 17.20 -2.19 -11.31
C ALA A 150 17.61 -3.13 -12.44
N GLU A 151 17.18 -4.40 -12.40
CA GLU A 151 17.42 -5.41 -13.43
C GLU A 151 16.75 -5.05 -14.77
N GLY A 152 15.53 -4.52 -14.72
CA GLY A 152 14.75 -4.14 -15.91
C GLY A 152 14.94 -2.72 -16.41
N ARG A 153 15.86 -1.95 -15.81
CA ARG A 153 16.07 -0.53 -16.09
C ARG A 153 16.46 -0.25 -17.54
N GLY A 154 17.20 -1.16 -18.17
CA GLY A 154 17.62 -1.05 -19.56
C GLY A 154 16.48 -1.21 -20.58
N LEU A 155 15.31 -1.67 -20.14
CA LEU A 155 14.12 -1.85 -20.98
C LEU A 155 13.22 -0.61 -21.01
N LEU A 156 13.37 0.31 -20.05
CA LEU A 156 12.57 1.51 -19.94
C LEU A 156 13.21 2.67 -20.74
N ASP A 157 12.38 3.58 -21.26
CA ASP A 157 12.89 4.80 -21.89
C ASP A 157 13.56 5.72 -20.86
N THR A 158 14.55 6.50 -21.31
CA THR A 158 15.39 7.34 -20.43
C THR A 158 14.61 8.44 -19.72
N ALA A 159 13.48 8.91 -20.27
CA ALA A 159 12.65 9.90 -19.60
C ALA A 159 11.87 9.25 -18.44
N THR A 160 11.27 8.08 -18.66
CA THR A 160 10.55 7.31 -17.64
C THR A 160 11.47 6.87 -16.49
N VAL A 161 12.68 6.38 -16.79
CA VAL A 161 13.67 6.02 -15.75
C VAL A 161 13.98 7.21 -14.86
N ARG A 162 14.22 8.39 -15.44
CA ARG A 162 14.56 9.60 -14.67
C ARG A 162 13.43 10.02 -13.72
N VAL A 163 12.18 9.95 -14.20
CA VAL A 163 11.00 10.26 -13.37
C VAL A 163 10.85 9.24 -12.23
N LEU A 164 11.09 7.96 -12.53
CA LEU A 164 11.03 6.88 -11.55
C LEU A 164 12.07 7.05 -10.44
N GLU A 165 13.32 7.36 -10.80
CA GLU A 165 14.39 7.61 -9.83
C GLU A 165 14.10 8.82 -8.95
N GLN A 166 13.64 9.92 -9.55
CA GLN A 166 13.33 11.13 -8.80
C GLN A 166 12.19 10.91 -7.81
N ASN A 167 11.15 10.18 -8.22
CA ASN A 167 10.04 9.82 -7.33
C ASN A 167 10.48 8.86 -6.23
N LEU A 168 11.32 7.87 -6.55
CA LEU A 168 11.82 6.91 -5.57
C LEU A 168 12.68 7.61 -4.50
N ALA A 169 13.60 8.47 -4.92
CA ALA A 169 14.46 9.24 -4.02
C ALA A 169 13.64 10.15 -3.07
N LEU A 170 12.57 10.77 -3.58
CA LEU A 170 11.67 11.59 -2.76
C LEU A 170 10.95 10.73 -1.71
N ILE A 171 10.43 9.57 -2.11
CA ILE A 171 9.72 8.64 -1.21
C ILE A 171 10.67 8.10 -0.13
N ASP A 172 11.91 7.78 -0.49
CA ASP A 172 12.93 7.29 0.46
C ASP A 172 13.29 8.33 1.50
N GLY A 173 13.45 9.59 1.07
CA GLY A 173 13.62 10.71 1.98
C GLY A 173 12.45 10.85 2.96
N ALA A 174 11.22 10.73 2.48
CA ALA A 174 10.02 10.81 3.32
C ALA A 174 9.94 9.66 4.34
N ILE A 175 10.27 8.42 3.96
CA ILE A 175 10.29 7.27 4.87
C ILE A 175 11.37 7.45 5.94
N ALA A 176 12.56 7.93 5.58
CA ALA A 176 13.63 8.19 6.54
C ALA A 176 13.24 9.29 7.56
N GLN A 177 12.51 10.32 7.12
CA GLN A 177 11.95 11.34 8.02
C GLN A 177 10.88 10.75 8.95
N ALA A 178 9.94 9.97 8.41
CA ALA A 178 8.89 9.33 9.20
C ALA A 178 9.46 8.35 10.24
N ARG A 179 10.47 7.56 9.90
CA ARG A 179 11.16 6.66 10.85
C ARG A 179 11.83 7.41 11.98
N ARG A 180 12.51 8.52 11.68
CA ARG A 180 13.13 9.37 12.72
C ARG A 180 12.09 9.98 13.65
N ALA A 181 10.95 10.43 13.12
CA ALA A 181 9.86 10.93 13.93
C ALA A 181 9.27 9.84 14.85
N VAL A 182 9.06 8.62 14.33
CA VAL A 182 8.60 7.47 15.14
C VAL A 182 9.63 7.05 16.19
N ALA A 183 10.94 7.12 15.89
CA ALA A 183 11.97 6.81 16.88
C ALA A 183 12.02 7.83 18.03
N ALA A 184 11.71 9.09 17.77
CA ALA A 184 11.63 10.14 18.78
C ALA A 184 10.39 9.99 19.69
N ASP A 185 9.28 9.45 19.17
CA ASP A 185 8.05 9.22 19.92
C ASP A 185 7.37 7.90 19.47
N SER A 186 7.89 6.78 19.99
CA SER A 186 7.45 5.44 19.59
C SER A 186 6.06 5.07 20.12
N ALA A 187 5.61 5.73 21.19
CA ALA A 187 4.28 5.57 21.77
C ALA A 187 3.18 6.32 20.97
N ASN A 188 3.57 7.13 19.98
CA ASN A 188 2.63 7.89 19.17
C ASN A 188 1.93 7.02 18.12
N VAL A 189 0.67 6.67 18.40
CA VAL A 189 -0.16 5.85 17.49
C VAL A 189 -0.32 6.52 16.12
N TYR A 190 -0.45 7.85 16.06
CA TYR A 190 -0.60 8.57 14.79
C TYR A 190 0.64 8.42 13.90
N LEU A 191 1.85 8.56 14.46
CA LEU A 191 3.10 8.41 13.69
C LEU A 191 3.31 6.97 13.20
N ASN A 192 2.96 5.97 14.02
CA ASN A 192 3.01 4.56 13.62
C ASN A 192 2.04 4.26 12.46
N THR A 193 0.80 4.74 12.52
CA THR A 193 -0.19 4.57 11.45
C THR A 193 0.24 5.30 10.17
N HIS A 194 0.74 6.53 10.30
CA HIS A 194 1.22 7.31 9.16
C HIS A 194 2.42 6.67 8.47
N LEU A 195 3.36 6.11 9.22
CA LEU A 195 4.50 5.37 8.67
C LEU A 195 4.03 4.14 7.88
N ALA A 196 3.12 3.34 8.45
CA ALA A 196 2.60 2.15 7.78
C ALA A 196 1.88 2.48 6.46
N GLU A 197 1.05 3.54 6.47
CA GLU A 197 0.37 4.07 5.28
C GLU A 197 1.37 4.50 4.19
N THR A 198 2.43 5.21 4.59
CA THR A 198 3.49 5.68 3.67
C THR A 198 4.26 4.51 3.06
N MET A 199 4.59 3.49 3.84
CA MET A 199 5.28 2.29 3.36
C MET A 199 4.42 1.50 2.36
N ARG A 200 3.10 1.37 2.59
CA ARG A 200 2.18 0.72 1.64
C ARG A 200 2.14 1.44 0.29
N ARG A 201 2.15 2.78 0.29
CA ARG A 201 2.19 3.58 -0.94
C ARG A 201 3.48 3.35 -1.74
N LYS A 202 4.64 3.28 -1.07
CA LYS A 202 5.92 2.94 -1.72
C LYS A 202 5.84 1.60 -2.44
N ILE A 203 5.33 0.57 -1.76
CA ILE A 203 5.21 -0.78 -2.34
C ILE A 203 4.26 -0.78 -3.54
N HIS A 204 3.14 -0.08 -3.47
CA HIS A 204 2.21 0.01 -4.59
C HIS A 204 2.87 0.62 -5.84
N LEU A 205 3.60 1.73 -5.67
CA LEU A 205 4.31 2.40 -6.77
C LEU A 205 5.41 1.51 -7.34
N LEU A 206 6.20 0.85 -6.48
CA LEU A 206 7.23 -0.09 -6.91
C LEU A 206 6.66 -1.29 -7.67
N ARG A 207 5.50 -1.83 -7.26
CA ARG A 207 4.79 -2.89 -8.00
C ARG A 207 4.31 -2.41 -9.37
N GLN A 208 3.78 -1.18 -9.46
CA GLN A 208 3.37 -0.61 -10.75
C GLN A 208 4.56 -0.40 -11.68
N ALA A 209 5.69 0.08 -11.15
CA ALA A 209 6.92 0.24 -11.91
C ALA A 209 7.48 -1.10 -12.40
N ALA A 210 7.54 -2.11 -11.53
CA ALA A 210 7.93 -3.47 -11.89
C ALA A 210 6.99 -4.09 -12.94
N ALA A 211 5.68 -3.81 -12.84
CA ALA A 211 4.71 -4.26 -13.84
C ALA A 211 4.95 -3.62 -15.21
N LEU A 212 5.29 -2.33 -15.27
CA LEU A 212 5.67 -1.66 -16.52
C LEU A 212 6.92 -2.29 -17.15
N VAL A 213 7.93 -2.61 -16.34
CA VAL A 213 9.12 -3.36 -16.79
C VAL A 213 8.73 -4.71 -17.38
N SER A 214 7.94 -5.51 -16.66
CA SER A 214 7.51 -6.85 -17.10
C SER A 214 6.60 -6.85 -18.33
N ALA A 215 5.96 -5.72 -18.63
CA ALA A 215 5.13 -5.56 -19.82
C ALA A 215 5.94 -5.18 -21.07
N VAL A 216 7.19 -4.74 -20.89
CA VAL A 216 8.13 -4.39 -21.96
C VAL A 216 9.14 -5.53 -22.23
N SER A 217 9.41 -6.39 -21.23
CA SER A 217 10.12 -7.66 -21.37
C SER A 217 9.36 -8.67 -22.24
#